data_AF-A0A9P1AMH0-F1
#
_entry.id   AF-A0A9P1AMH0-F1
#
_cell.length_a   1.000
_cell.length_b   1.000
_cell.length_c   1.000
_cell.angle_alpha   90.00
_cell.angle_beta   90.00
_cell.angle_gamma   90.00
#
_symmetry.space_group_name_H-M   'P 1'
#
loop_
_entity.id
_entity.type
_entity.pdbx_description
1 polymer ?
#
loop_
_entity_poly.entity_id
_entity_poly.type
_entity_poly.pdbx_seq_one_letter_code
_entity_poly.pdbx_strand_id
1 'polypeptide(L)'
;MFDDRIGVARRLQSIEAYTILTYLRDSVAKIRKFPHSNYVQIFSGHDVTVGPILRVLGVPFVDPPHYTSRIVFEIYEHSDEGIFIRLLYNGRNRTYDVRFCHGDNLKYGMCKASAFEHFAKDGLFKLAGVSEFKELCYV
;
A
#
# COMPACT_ATOMS: atom_id res chain seq x y z
N MET A 1 -5.02 7.51 -19.38
CA MET A 1 -4.80 6.26 -20.16
C MET A 1 -3.29 6.05 -20.23
N PHE A 2 -2.71 5.35 -19.27
CA PHE A 2 -1.29 4.97 -19.29
C PHE A 2 -1.22 3.46 -19.53
N ASP A 3 -0.41 3.06 -20.50
CA ASP A 3 -0.23 1.67 -20.96
C ASP A 3 0.22 0.75 -19.81
N ASP A 4 -0.41 -0.42 -19.69
CA ASP A 4 -0.15 -1.45 -18.67
C ASP A 4 1.10 -2.30 -18.98
N ARG A 5 1.77 -2.08 -20.12
CA ARG A 5 3.11 -2.63 -20.39
C ARG A 5 4.14 -2.01 -19.44
N ILE A 6 5.08 -2.82 -18.95
CA ILE A 6 6.19 -2.40 -18.05
C ILE A 6 6.87 -1.16 -18.66
N GLY A 7 6.54 0.02 -18.14
CA GLY A 7 6.96 1.31 -18.69
C GLY A 7 7.53 2.21 -17.60
N VAL A 8 8.31 3.21 -18.02
CA VAL A 8 9.02 4.16 -17.12
C VAL A 8 8.07 4.75 -16.06
N ALA A 9 6.83 5.08 -16.43
CA ALA A 9 5.82 5.59 -15.52
C ALA A 9 5.50 4.65 -14.35
N ARG A 10 5.34 3.34 -14.61
CA ARG A 10 5.04 2.35 -13.56
C ARG A 10 6.23 2.15 -12.62
N ARG A 11 7.45 2.18 -13.16
CA ARG A 11 8.69 2.12 -12.37
C ARG A 11 8.83 3.32 -11.44
N LEU A 12 8.61 4.53 -11.96
CA LEU A 12 8.63 5.77 -11.16
C LEU A 12 7.57 5.74 -10.05
N GLN A 13 6.34 5.34 -10.37
CA GLN A 13 5.27 5.26 -9.37
C GLN A 13 5.59 4.26 -8.25
N SER A 14 6.17 3.10 -8.59
CA SER A 14 6.63 2.13 -7.60
C SER A 14 7.69 2.72 -6.67
N ILE A 15 8.62 3.52 -7.19
CA ILE A 15 9.66 4.21 -6.39
C ILE A 15 9.03 5.24 -5.45
N GLU A 16 8.14 6.08 -5.99
CA GLU A 16 7.47 7.13 -5.22
C GLU A 16 6.64 6.55 -4.06
N ALA A 17 6.01 5.40 -4.27
CA ALA A 17 5.24 4.70 -3.23
C ALA A 17 6.13 3.86 -2.28
N TYR A 18 7.34 3.48 -2.69
CA TYR A 18 8.16 2.48 -2.01
C TYR A 18 8.42 2.82 -0.54
N THR A 19 8.80 4.07 -0.26
CA THR A 19 9.20 4.50 1.08
C THR A 19 8.04 4.40 2.08
N ILE A 20 6.85 4.87 1.70
CA ILE A 20 5.66 4.81 2.57
C ILE A 20 5.20 3.38 2.78
N LEU A 21 5.18 2.56 1.73
CA LEU A 21 4.76 1.16 1.85
C LEU A 21 5.76 0.33 2.66
N THR A 22 7.05 0.62 2.55
CA THR A 22 8.10 -0.02 3.39
C THR A 22 7.95 0.39 4.85
N TYR A 23 7.71 1.67 5.14
CA TYR A 23 7.44 2.14 6.50
C TYR A 23 6.23 1.43 7.12
N LEU A 24 5.15 1.27 6.35
CA LEU A 24 3.95 0.55 6.80
C LEU A 24 4.23 -0.93 7.04
N ARG A 25 5.05 -1.59 6.22
CA ARG A 25 5.49 -2.98 6.45
C ARG A 25 6.24 -3.10 7.76
N ASP A 26 7.18 -2.19 8.01
CA ASP A 26 7.96 -2.19 9.24
C ASP A 26 7.08 -1.86 10.47
N SER A 27 6.05 -1.03 10.28
CA SER A 27 5.02 -0.73 11.28
C SER A 27 4.20 -1.97 11.66
N VAL A 28 3.82 -2.80 10.67
CA VAL A 28 3.16 -4.11 10.91
C VAL A 28 4.09 -5.04 11.70
N ALA A 29 5.37 -5.13 11.33
CA ALA A 29 6.34 -5.95 12.04
C ALA A 29 6.55 -5.47 13.49
N LYS A 30 6.51 -4.16 13.72
CA LYS A 30 6.60 -3.57 15.07
C LYS A 30 5.38 -3.93 15.92
N ILE A 31 4.17 -3.81 15.38
CA ILE A 31 2.93 -4.19 16.08
C ILE A 31 2.95 -5.68 16.45
N ARG A 32 3.43 -6.55 15.56
CA ARG A 32 3.60 -7.98 15.84
C ARG A 32 4.54 -8.26 17.02
N LYS A 33 5.60 -7.46 17.17
CA LYS A 33 6.58 -7.62 18.26
C LYS A 33 6.12 -7.01 19.58
N PHE A 34 5.31 -5.94 19.51
CA PHE A 34 4.78 -5.21 20.66
C PHE A 34 3.25 -5.21 20.62
N PRO A 35 2.62 -6.36 20.91
CA PRO A 35 1.16 -6.46 21.00
C PRO A 35 0.65 -5.44 22.03
N HIS A 36 -0.52 -4.85 21.77
CA HIS A 36 -1.14 -3.76 22.54
C HIS A 36 -0.52 -2.35 22.41
N SER A 37 0.42 -2.14 21.47
CA SER A 37 0.89 -0.78 21.15
C SER A 37 -0.09 -0.07 20.19
N ASN A 38 -0.86 0.88 20.71
CA ASN A 38 -1.73 1.73 19.90
C ASN A 38 -1.02 3.05 19.59
N TYR A 39 -0.85 3.37 18.31
CA TYR A 39 -0.30 4.64 17.86
C TYR A 39 -0.95 5.10 16.57
N VAL A 40 -0.95 6.41 16.36
CA VAL A 40 -1.41 7.04 15.13
C VAL A 40 -0.24 7.81 14.56
N GLN A 41 0.10 7.52 13.30
CA GLN A 41 1.09 8.28 12.54
C GLN A 41 0.38 9.02 11.41
N ILE A 42 0.63 10.32 11.33
CA ILE A 42 0.08 11.18 10.28
C ILE A 42 1.22 11.64 9.38
N PHE A 43 1.03 11.50 8.07
CA PHE A 43 1.91 12.04 7.05
C PHE A 43 1.13 13.08 6.26
N SER A 44 1.71 14.29 6.14
CA SER A 44 1.20 15.31 5.23
C SER A 44 2.03 15.27 3.95
N GLY A 45 1.35 15.17 2.80
CA GLY A 45 1.98 15.09 1.49
C GLY A 45 1.17 15.83 0.44
N HIS A 46 1.54 15.64 -0.82
CA HIS A 46 0.89 16.28 -1.96
C HIS A 46 0.11 15.26 -2.80
N ASP A 47 -0.61 15.75 -3.80
CA ASP A 47 -1.23 14.94 -4.85
C ASP A 47 -0.23 14.01 -5.54
N VAL A 48 1.00 14.48 -5.78
CA VAL A 48 2.14 13.69 -6.28
C VAL A 48 2.64 12.63 -5.29
N THR A 49 2.21 12.65 -4.03
CA THR A 49 2.44 11.56 -3.06
C THR A 49 1.27 10.58 -3.06
N VAL A 50 0.05 11.09 -3.04
CA VAL A 50 -1.19 10.29 -2.95
C VAL A 50 -1.43 9.48 -4.22
N GLY A 51 -1.27 10.10 -5.39
CA GLY A 51 -1.52 9.47 -6.68
C GLY A 51 -0.70 8.21 -6.93
N PRO A 52 0.64 8.26 -6.83
CA PRO A 52 1.49 7.08 -7.02
C PRO A 52 1.16 5.92 -6.07
N ILE A 53 0.89 6.21 -4.79
CA ILE A 53 0.47 5.18 -3.83
C ILE A 53 -0.83 4.51 -4.30
N LEU A 54 -1.85 5.27 -4.68
CA LEU A 54 -3.11 4.71 -5.16
C LEU A 54 -2.95 3.89 -6.45
N ARG A 55 -2.13 4.35 -7.41
CA ARG A 55 -1.84 3.63 -8.66
C ARG A 55 -1.15 2.29 -8.42
N VAL A 56 -0.14 2.28 -7.55
CA VAL A 56 0.61 1.08 -7.17
C VAL A 56 -0.29 0.09 -6.44
N LEU A 57 -1.13 0.57 -5.53
CA LEU A 57 -2.11 -0.26 -4.83
C LEU A 57 -3.26 -0.74 -5.72
N GLY A 58 -3.47 -0.12 -6.89
CA GLY A 58 -4.57 -0.44 -7.82
C GLY A 58 -5.92 0.14 -7.41
N VAL A 59 -5.94 1.08 -6.47
CA VAL A 59 -7.18 1.70 -6.00
C VAL A 59 -7.65 2.73 -7.01
N PRO A 60 -8.90 2.68 -7.50
CA PRO A 60 -9.41 3.66 -8.46
C PRO A 60 -9.59 5.03 -7.79
N PHE A 61 -9.10 6.07 -8.45
CA PHE A 61 -9.18 7.46 -7.99
C PHE A 61 -9.27 8.43 -9.18
N VAL A 62 -9.63 9.68 -8.88
CA VAL A 62 -9.61 10.78 -9.86
C VAL A 62 -8.21 11.39 -9.85
N ASP A 63 -7.62 11.58 -11.04
CA ASP A 63 -6.27 12.12 -11.22
C ASP A 63 -6.35 13.55 -11.80
N PRO A 64 -5.84 14.58 -11.09
CA PRO A 64 -5.19 14.53 -9.78
C PRO A 64 -6.17 14.29 -8.62
N PRO A 65 -5.71 13.70 -7.48
CA PRO A 65 -6.51 13.56 -6.27
C PRO A 65 -7.11 14.90 -5.82
N HIS A 66 -8.38 14.91 -5.44
CA HIS A 66 -9.03 16.11 -4.91
C HIS A 66 -8.35 16.61 -3.64
N TYR A 67 -8.50 17.91 -3.33
CA TYR A 67 -8.02 18.48 -2.08
C TYR A 67 -8.51 17.69 -0.86
N THR A 68 -7.67 17.62 0.17
CA THR A 68 -7.92 16.86 1.40
C THR A 68 -8.10 15.35 1.20
N SER A 69 -7.69 14.83 0.03
CA SER A 69 -7.61 13.39 -0.19
C SER A 69 -6.73 12.73 0.86
N ARG A 70 -7.22 11.63 1.44
CA ARG A 70 -6.51 10.90 2.49
C ARG A 70 -6.56 9.40 2.24
N ILE A 71 -5.42 8.76 2.48
CA ILE A 71 -5.26 7.32 2.52
C ILE A 71 -5.05 6.95 3.98
N VAL A 72 -5.88 6.05 4.52
CA VAL A 72 -5.76 5.57 5.90
C VAL A 72 -5.50 4.07 5.85
N PHE A 73 -4.38 3.67 6.44
CA PHE A 73 -4.07 2.28 6.70
C PHE A 73 -4.42 2.00 8.16
N GLU A 74 -5.38 1.13 8.39
CA GLU A 74 -5.75 0.68 9.73
C GLU A 74 -5.23 -0.74 9.91
N ILE A 75 -4.56 -0.98 11.04
CA ILE A 75 -3.97 -2.27 11.37
C ILE A 75 -4.70 -2.80 12.60
N TYR A 76 -5.23 -4.01 12.50
CA TYR A 76 -6.00 -4.66 13.54
C TYR A 76 -5.36 -5.99 13.91
N GLU A 77 -5.40 -6.33 15.18
CA GLU A 77 -4.99 -7.65 15.68
C GLU A 77 -6.25 -8.42 16.08
N HIS A 78 -6.40 -9.63 15.54
CA HIS A 78 -7.41 -10.58 15.95
C HIS A 78 -6.74 -11.65 16.82
N SER A 79 -7.33 -11.94 17.98
CA SER A 79 -6.75 -12.84 18.99
C SER A 79 -6.25 -14.16 18.42
N ASP A 80 -7.03 -14.80 17.54
CA ASP A 80 -6.68 -16.12 16.98
C ASP A 80 -6.26 -16.11 15.51
N GLU A 81 -6.58 -15.04 14.76
CA GLU A 81 -6.41 -15.01 13.30
C GLU A 81 -5.21 -14.14 12.86
N GLY A 82 -4.55 -13.46 13.80
CA GLY A 82 -3.38 -12.63 13.56
C GLY A 82 -3.71 -11.21 13.12
N ILE A 83 -2.80 -10.60 12.36
CA ILE A 83 -2.87 -9.17 12.00
C ILE A 83 -3.58 -8.98 10.66
N PHE A 84 -4.50 -8.03 10.64
CA PHE A 84 -5.27 -7.59 9.49
C PHE A 84 -4.99 -6.13 9.15
N ILE A 85 -5.18 -5.80 7.89
CA ILE A 85 -5.04 -4.45 7.36
C ILE A 85 -6.32 -4.08 6.63
N ARG A 86 -6.77 -2.84 6.86
CA ARG A 86 -7.84 -2.20 6.11
C ARG A 86 -7.32 -0.92 5.47
N LEU A 87 -7.65 -0.74 4.20
CA LEU A 87 -7.32 0.47 3.46
C LEU A 87 -8.59 1.31 3.27
N LEU A 88 -8.55 2.57 3.72
CA LEU A 88 -9.58 3.55 3.43
C LEU A 88 -9.03 4.63 2.50
N TYR A 89 -9.80 4.99 1.46
CA TYR A 89 -9.55 6.17 0.65
C TYR A 89 -10.74 7.12 0.78
N ASN A 90 -10.49 8.33 1.25
CA ASN A 90 -11.53 9.34 1.50
C ASN A 90 -12.71 8.81 2.35
N GLY A 91 -12.39 7.98 3.36
CA GLY A 91 -13.36 7.39 4.28
C GLY A 91 -14.12 6.17 3.74
N ARG A 92 -13.90 5.77 2.49
CA ARG A 92 -14.49 4.54 1.92
C ARG A 92 -13.52 3.38 2.03
N ASN A 93 -14.01 2.21 2.46
CA ASN A 93 -13.21 0.99 2.46
C ASN A 93 -12.87 0.60 1.01
N ARG A 94 -11.57 0.55 0.72
CA ARG A 94 -11.02 0.20 -0.60
C ARG A 94 -10.18 -1.06 -0.56
N THR A 95 -10.21 -1.81 0.54
CA THR A 95 -9.42 -3.05 0.69
C THR A 95 -9.69 -4.06 -0.43
N TYR A 96 -10.92 -4.11 -0.95
CA TYR A 96 -11.33 -4.94 -2.09
C TYR A 96 -10.65 -4.55 -3.42
N ASP A 97 -10.32 -3.26 -3.59
CA ASP A 97 -9.72 -2.73 -4.81
C ASP A 97 -8.19 -2.94 -4.82
N VAL A 98 -7.60 -3.32 -3.70
CA VAL A 98 -6.15 -3.38 -3.55
C VAL A 98 -5.57 -4.63 -4.20
N ARG A 99 -4.51 -4.47 -5.02
CA ARG A 99 -3.87 -5.56 -5.79
C ARG A 99 -3.46 -6.76 -4.95
N PHE A 100 -3.00 -6.56 -3.72
CA PHE A 100 -2.51 -7.64 -2.87
C PHE A 100 -3.60 -8.37 -2.08
N CYS A 101 -4.83 -7.85 -2.08
CA CYS A 101 -5.97 -8.49 -1.42
C CYS A 101 -7.00 -9.04 -2.42
N HIS A 102 -6.70 -8.94 -3.71
CA HIS A 102 -7.58 -9.41 -4.78
C HIS A 102 -7.63 -10.95 -4.79
N GLY A 103 -8.80 -11.51 -4.49
CA GLY A 103 -9.02 -12.96 -4.44
C GLY A 103 -8.93 -13.59 -3.05
N ASP A 104 -8.57 -12.82 -2.02
CA ASP A 104 -8.68 -13.27 -0.63
C ASP A 104 -10.13 -13.19 -0.15
N ASN A 105 -10.53 -14.12 0.72
CA ASN A 105 -11.81 -14.02 1.42
C ASN A 105 -11.71 -12.91 2.49
N LEU A 106 -12.16 -11.70 2.13
CA LEU A 106 -12.07 -10.50 2.95
C LEU A 106 -13.01 -10.58 4.15
N LYS A 107 -12.57 -11.29 5.19
CA LYS A 107 -13.22 -11.29 6.50
C LYS A 107 -13.24 -9.87 7.07
N TYR A 108 -14.40 -9.44 7.55
CA TYR A 108 -14.60 -8.13 8.18
C TYR A 108 -14.27 -6.91 7.27
N GLY A 109 -14.19 -7.11 5.95
CA GLY A 109 -13.74 -6.08 5.02
C GLY A 109 -12.27 -5.71 5.17
N MET A 110 -11.44 -6.66 5.64
CA MET A 110 -10.00 -6.52 5.87
C MET A 110 -9.26 -7.69 5.23
N CYS A 111 -7.97 -7.51 4.92
CA CYS A 111 -7.11 -8.60 4.46
C CYS A 111 -5.96 -8.87 5.42
N LYS A 112 -5.40 -10.07 5.35
CA LYS A 112 -4.28 -10.47 6.20
C LYS A 112 -3.06 -9.61 5.92
N ALA A 113 -2.37 -9.19 6.97
CA ALA A 113 -1.16 -8.38 6.86
C ALA A 113 -0.04 -9.10 6.10
N SER A 114 -0.03 -10.44 6.09
CA SER A 114 0.93 -11.24 5.32
C SER A 114 0.88 -10.95 3.82
N ALA A 115 -0.30 -10.71 3.26
CA ALA A 115 -0.47 -10.36 1.85
C ALA A 115 0.16 -9.01 1.53
N PHE A 116 -0.03 -8.03 2.42
CA PHE A 116 0.63 -6.73 2.34
C PHE A 116 2.15 -6.83 2.49
N GLU A 117 2.64 -7.61 3.47
CA GLU A 117 4.09 -7.79 3.68
C GLU A 117 4.76 -8.38 2.43
N HIS A 118 4.13 -9.38 1.78
CA HIS A 118 4.60 -9.93 0.52
C HIS A 118 4.57 -8.92 -0.62
N PHE A 119 3.52 -8.11 -0.70
CA PHE A 119 3.43 -7.06 -1.72
C PHE A 119 4.48 -5.97 -1.55
N ALA A 120 4.68 -5.48 -0.32
CA ALA A 120 5.68 -4.46 -0.02
C ALA A 120 7.11 -4.97 -0.24
N LYS A 121 7.36 -6.26 0.00
CA LYS A 121 8.68 -6.88 -0.19
C LYS A 121 8.99 -7.17 -1.65
N ASP A 122 8.10 -7.86 -2.36
CA ASP A 122 8.40 -8.41 -3.69
C ASP A 122 7.46 -7.86 -4.77
N GLY A 123 6.22 -7.55 -4.40
CA GLY A 123 5.20 -7.04 -5.32
C GLY A 123 5.59 -5.72 -5.97
N LEU A 124 6.14 -4.77 -5.22
CA LEU A 124 6.57 -3.46 -5.74
C LEU A 124 7.66 -3.57 -6.81
N PHE A 125 8.66 -4.43 -6.58
CA PHE A 125 9.74 -4.66 -7.55
C PHE A 125 9.22 -5.38 -8.79
N LYS A 126 8.34 -6.38 -8.63
CA LYS A 126 7.65 -7.03 -9.75
C LYS A 126 6.82 -6.04 -10.57
N LEU A 127 6.12 -5.10 -9.91
CA LEU A 127 5.39 -4.04 -10.61
C LEU A 127 6.34 -3.12 -11.38
N ALA A 128 7.52 -2.82 -10.85
CA ALA A 128 8.51 -1.98 -11.48
C ALA A 128 9.36 -2.68 -12.56
N GLY A 129 9.26 -4.00 -12.68
CA GLY A 129 10.06 -4.79 -13.62
C GLY A 129 11.53 -4.92 -13.22
N VAL A 130 11.84 -4.79 -11.93
CA VAL A 130 13.20 -4.89 -11.38
C VAL A 130 13.26 -5.94 -10.27
N SER A 131 14.47 -6.30 -9.85
CA SER A 131 14.71 -7.25 -8.76
C SER A 131 15.18 -6.57 -7.47
N GLU A 132 15.86 -5.44 -7.58
CA GLU A 132 16.42 -4.71 -6.43
C GLU A 132 16.14 -3.21 -6.47
N PHE A 133 16.22 -2.56 -5.31
CA PHE A 133 16.01 -1.12 -5.19
C PHE A 133 17.04 -0.31 -5.99
N LYS A 134 18.30 -0.78 -6.06
CA LYS A 134 19.35 -0.08 -6.79
C LYS A 134 19.05 0.00 -8.28
N GLU A 135 18.49 -1.08 -8.85
CA GLU A 135 18.05 -1.08 -10.24
C GLU A 135 17.04 0.02 -10.48
N LEU A 136 16.10 0.32 -9.56
CA LEU A 136 15.09 1.37 -9.75
C LEU A 136 15.67 2.75 -10.11
N CYS A 137 16.88 3.07 -9.65
CA CYS A 137 17.53 4.37 -9.88
C CYS A 137 18.28 4.45 -11.21
N TYR A 138 18.50 3.34 -11.91
CA TYR A 138 19.10 3.30 -13.25
C TYR A 138 17.98 3.26 -14.30
N VAL A 139 17.47 4.45 -14.63
CA VAL A 139 16.49 4.70 -15.70
C VAL A 139 17.22 5.09 -16.98
#